data_AF-D3S4Q4-F1
#
_entry.id   AF-D3S4Q4-F1
#
_cell.length_a   1.000
_cell.length_b   1.000
_cell.length_c   1.000
_cell.angle_alpha   90.00
_cell.angle_beta   90.00
_cell.angle_gamma   90.00
#
_symmetry.space_group_name_H-M   'P 1'
#
loop_
_entity.id
_entity.type
_entity.pdbx_description
1 polymer ?
#
loop_
_entity_poly.entity_id
_entity_poly.type
_entity_poly.pdbx_seq_one_letter_code
_entity_poly.pdbx_strand_id
1 'polypeptide(L)'
;MARNIFQTNYKVWILKTIAVSVALGAVFWYSSTVSVTMNDIVTTIAKTPLVIVILIELIDKFVDMKDVYAKMYIRIGTVEDIDNSYKQVGLALLMAFLAFLGILWALTGTFTLSLGTLSPGVLIVSALYAIYILAPETGDDELILFFWIGATIATGGQYIMLLPPIPGLPEMPGVGTTLF
;
A
#
# COMPACT_ATOMS: atom_id res chain seq x y z
N MET A 1 33.72 18.10 -7.92
CA MET A 1 33.32 17.37 -9.14
C MET A 1 32.16 16.45 -8.76
N ALA A 2 30.92 16.96 -8.85
CA ALA A 2 29.71 16.27 -8.43
C ALA A 2 29.41 15.15 -9.45
N ARG A 3 29.46 13.90 -9.00
CA ARG A 3 29.17 12.73 -9.83
C ARG A 3 27.76 12.26 -9.48
N ASN A 4 26.84 12.44 -10.42
CA ASN A 4 25.43 12.03 -10.37
C ASN A 4 25.25 10.61 -9.80
N ILE A 5 24.53 10.48 -8.67
CA ILE A 5 24.16 9.21 -8.02
C ILE A 5 22.74 8.76 -8.42
N PHE A 6 21.98 9.58 -9.14
CA PHE A 6 20.67 9.22 -9.69
C PHE A 6 20.80 8.61 -11.09
N GLN A 7 21.23 7.34 -11.17
CA GLN A 7 20.93 6.54 -12.36
C GLN A 7 19.69 5.70 -12.05
N THR A 8 18.51 6.26 -12.33
CA THR A 8 17.27 5.49 -12.37
C THR A 8 17.45 4.36 -13.38
N ASN A 9 17.28 3.11 -12.93
CA ASN A 9 17.32 1.97 -13.83
C ASN A 9 16.05 1.99 -14.69
N TYR A 10 16.13 2.62 -15.86
CA TYR A 10 15.01 2.83 -16.78
C TYR A 10 14.26 1.54 -17.12
N LYS A 11 14.93 0.38 -17.18
CA LYS A 11 14.26 -0.91 -17.43
C LYS A 11 13.31 -1.27 -16.27
N VAL A 12 13.77 -1.15 -15.03
CA VAL A 12 12.97 -1.44 -13.82
C VAL A 12 11.83 -0.43 -13.69
N TRP A 13 12.12 0.85 -13.97
CA TRP A 13 11.11 1.91 -13.97
C TRP A 13 9.98 1.60 -14.97
N ILE A 14 10.31 1.29 -16.23
CA ILE A 14 9.32 0.94 -17.26
C ILE A 14 8.51 -0.30 -16.86
N LEU A 15 9.17 -1.35 -16.36
CA LEU A 15 8.48 -2.58 -15.95
C LEU A 15 7.52 -2.35 -14.78
N LYS A 16 7.92 -1.57 -13.77
CA LYS A 16 7.04 -1.16 -12.67
C LYS A 16 5.86 -0.35 -13.18
N THR A 17 6.08 0.63 -14.06
CA THR A 17 5.01 1.45 -14.66
C THR A 17 3.99 0.59 -15.40
N ILE A 18 4.45 -0.39 -16.18
CA ILE A 18 3.55 -1.33 -16.87
C ILE A 18 2.77 -2.17 -15.85
N ALA A 19 3.43 -2.74 -14.86
CA ALA A 19 2.77 -3.56 -13.83
C ALA A 19 1.71 -2.77 -13.05
N VAL A 20 2.03 -1.54 -12.64
CA VAL A 20 1.11 -0.61 -11.96
C VAL A 20 -0.06 -0.23 -12.86
N SER A 21 0.18 0.05 -14.14
CA SER A 21 -0.88 0.40 -15.09
C SER A 21 -1.84 -0.76 -15.33
N VAL A 22 -1.33 -2.00 -15.43
CA VAL A 22 -2.15 -3.20 -15.55
C VAL A 22 -2.96 -3.44 -14.27
N ALA A 23 -2.34 -3.31 -13.10
CA ALA A 23 -3.02 -3.45 -11.82
C ALA A 23 -4.11 -2.40 -11.62
N LEU A 24 -3.84 -1.13 -11.93
CA LEU A 24 -4.83 -0.05 -11.93
C LEU A 24 -5.96 -0.32 -12.92
N GLY A 25 -5.63 -0.79 -14.13
CA GLY A 25 -6.63 -1.19 -15.12
C GLY A 25 -7.59 -2.26 -14.59
N ALA A 26 -7.06 -3.25 -13.87
CA ALA A 26 -7.89 -4.28 -13.22
C ALA A 26 -8.77 -3.71 -12.10
N VAL A 27 -8.25 -2.80 -11.27
CA VAL A 27 -9.02 -2.12 -10.23
C VAL A 27 -10.13 -1.26 -10.83
N PHE A 28 -9.84 -0.48 -11.87
CA PHE A 28 -10.82 0.36 -12.55
C PHE A 28 -11.88 -0.47 -13.26
N TRP A 29 -11.48 -1.55 -13.94
CA TRP A 29 -12.43 -2.50 -14.52
C TRP A 29 -13.35 -3.08 -13.45
N TYR A 30 -12.80 -3.56 -12.33
CA TYR A 30 -13.61 -4.05 -11.21
C TYR A 30 -14.55 -2.95 -10.69
N SER A 31 -14.06 -1.74 -10.43
CA SER A 31 -14.86 -0.60 -9.98
C SER A 31 -15.98 -0.22 -10.96
N SER A 32 -15.81 -0.47 -12.26
CA SER A 32 -16.84 -0.18 -13.27
C SER A 32 -17.98 -1.23 -13.27
N THR A 33 -17.71 -2.41 -12.72
CA THR A 33 -18.69 -3.51 -12.62
C THR A 33 -19.49 -3.49 -11.31
N VAL A 34 -19.06 -2.68 -10.34
CA VAL A 34 -19.70 -2.54 -9.03
C VAL A 34 -20.11 -1.08 -8.80
N SER A 35 -21.30 -0.86 -8.25
CA SER A 35 -21.74 0.51 -7.92
C SER A 35 -21.06 0.99 -6.64
N VAL A 36 -19.95 1.71 -6.77
CA VAL A 36 -19.22 2.32 -5.65
C VAL A 36 -19.34 3.83 -5.73
N THR A 37 -19.81 4.44 -4.65
CA THR A 37 -19.89 5.90 -4.56
C THR A 37 -18.57 6.48 -4.08
N MET A 38 -18.31 7.76 -4.39
CA MET A 38 -17.16 8.46 -3.83
C MET A 38 -17.21 8.52 -2.29
N ASN A 39 -18.42 8.53 -1.72
CA ASN A 39 -18.59 8.47 -0.26
C ASN A 39 -18.08 7.15 0.32
N ASP A 40 -18.33 6.02 -0.35
CA ASP A 40 -17.82 4.72 0.09
C ASP A 40 -16.28 4.69 0.11
N ILE A 41 -15.64 5.31 -0.88
CA ILE A 41 -14.18 5.42 -0.95
C ILE A 41 -13.67 6.30 0.19
N VAL A 42 -14.21 7.51 0.35
CA VAL A 42 -13.79 8.46 1.39
C VAL A 42 -13.98 7.88 2.80
N THR A 43 -15.12 7.26 3.07
CA THR A 43 -15.38 6.62 4.37
C THR A 43 -14.46 5.44 4.62
N THR A 44 -14.14 4.65 3.58
CA THR A 44 -13.18 3.54 3.70
C THR A 44 -11.76 4.04 3.98
N ILE A 45 -11.31 5.09 3.30
CA ILE A 45 -10.02 5.73 3.56
C ILE A 45 -9.98 6.23 5.01
N ALA A 46 -11.01 6.95 5.47
CA ALA A 46 -11.09 7.48 6.83
C ALA A 46 -11.10 6.38 7.91
N LYS A 47 -11.69 5.21 7.62
CA LYS A 47 -11.69 4.03 8.49
C LYS A 47 -10.34 3.31 8.57
N THR A 48 -9.37 3.67 7.72
CA THR A 48 -8.03 3.08 7.78
C THR A 48 -7.39 3.44 9.13
N PRO A 49 -6.93 2.48 9.93
CA PRO A 49 -6.24 2.79 11.17
C PRO A 49 -4.96 3.58 10.91
N LEU A 50 -4.71 4.62 11.71
CA LEU A 50 -3.57 5.52 11.54
C LEU A 50 -2.22 4.78 11.53
N VAL A 51 -2.07 3.77 12.39
CA VAL A 51 -0.86 2.94 12.43
C VAL A 51 -0.59 2.24 11.10
N ILE A 52 -1.63 1.85 10.37
CA ILE A 52 -1.51 1.19 9.08
C ILE A 52 -1.09 2.18 8.00
N VAL A 53 -1.65 3.39 8.02
CA VAL A 53 -1.21 4.49 7.14
C VAL A 53 0.27 4.77 7.34
N ILE A 54 0.70 4.92 8.60
CA ILE A 54 2.13 5.14 8.92
C ILE A 54 2.98 3.96 8.47
N LEU A 55 2.53 2.71 8.67
CA LEU A 55 3.27 1.53 8.23
C LEU A 55 3.41 1.45 6.71
N ILE A 56 2.37 1.82 5.95
CA ILE A 56 2.43 1.87 4.48
C ILE A 56 3.49 2.88 4.04
N GLU A 57 3.46 4.09 4.60
CA GLU A 57 4.43 5.15 4.30
C GLU A 57 5.86 4.74 4.68
N LEU A 58 6.03 4.07 5.83
CA LEU A 58 7.31 3.53 6.24
C LEU A 58 7.78 2.44 5.26
N ILE A 59 6.91 1.51 4.88
CA ILE A 59 7.25 0.44 3.93
C ILE A 59 7.63 1.04 2.58
N ASP A 60 6.89 2.02 2.07
CA ASP A 60 7.19 2.71 0.81
C ASP A 60 8.57 3.38 0.86
N LYS A 61 8.85 4.14 1.93
CA LYS A 61 10.17 4.72 2.20
C LYS A 61 11.28 3.69 2.32
N PHE A 62 11.03 2.55 2.97
CA PHE A 62 12.01 1.47 3.09
C PHE A 62 12.25 0.74 1.77
N VAL A 63 11.21 0.62 0.93
CA VAL A 63 11.29 -0.02 -0.38
C VAL A 63 12.04 0.86 -1.38
N ASP A 64 11.87 2.18 -1.29
CA ASP A 64 12.56 3.15 -2.16
C ASP A 64 13.92 3.63 -1.62
N MET A 65 14.20 3.42 -0.33
CA MET A 65 15.56 3.37 0.19
C MET A 65 16.31 2.18 -0.43
N LYS A 66 16.80 2.42 -1.65
CA LYS A 66 17.70 1.62 -2.51
C LYS A 66 18.93 1.03 -1.82
N ASP A 67 19.09 1.22 -0.52
CA ASP A 67 20.13 0.66 0.31
C ASP A 67 19.78 -0.70 0.93
N VAL A 68 18.52 -1.08 1.16
CA VAL A 68 18.22 -2.38 1.80
C VAL A 68 18.40 -3.54 0.82
N TYR A 69 17.95 -3.38 -0.42
CA TYR A 69 18.18 -4.37 -1.47
C TYR A 69 19.66 -4.48 -1.85
N ALA A 70 20.37 -3.36 -1.94
CA ALA A 70 21.81 -3.34 -2.17
C ALA A 70 22.58 -3.96 -0.98
N LYS A 71 22.22 -3.65 0.28
CA LYS A 71 22.91 -4.15 1.47
C LYS A 71 22.58 -5.61 1.81
N MET A 72 21.37 -6.11 1.52
CA MET A 72 21.09 -7.55 1.62
C MET A 72 21.81 -8.35 0.53
N TYR A 73 21.92 -7.83 -0.70
CA TYR A 73 22.71 -8.46 -1.76
C TYR A 73 24.22 -8.47 -1.46
N ILE A 74 24.75 -7.38 -0.92
CA ILE A 74 26.17 -7.27 -0.54
C ILE A 74 26.52 -8.21 0.63
N ARG A 75 25.57 -8.50 1.53
CA ARG A 75 25.81 -9.37 2.70
C ARG A 75 25.69 -10.87 2.41
N ILE A 76 25.10 -11.25 1.28
CA ILE A 76 24.88 -12.67 0.89
C ILE A 76 25.98 -13.20 -0.04
N GLY A 77 26.86 -12.35 -0.58
CA GLY A 77 28.14 -12.80 -1.12
C GLY A 77 28.10 -13.67 -2.37
N THR A 78 27.00 -13.67 -3.13
CA THR A 78 26.91 -14.40 -4.40
C THR A 78 27.05 -13.45 -5.58
N VAL A 79 28.27 -13.49 -6.10
CA VAL A 79 28.82 -13.08 -7.39
C VAL A 79 27.81 -12.98 -8.56
N GLU A 80 28.00 -11.94 -9.38
CA GLU A 80 27.66 -11.80 -10.81
C GLU A 80 26.21 -12.13 -11.24
N ASP A 81 25.34 -11.11 -11.24
CA ASP A 81 24.64 -10.69 -12.46
C ASP A 81 23.71 -9.51 -12.18
N ILE A 82 24.02 -8.38 -12.81
CA ILE A 82 23.31 -7.11 -12.76
C ILE A 82 21.99 -7.14 -13.57
N ASP A 83 21.53 -8.29 -14.07
CA ASP A 83 20.46 -8.33 -15.09
C ASP A 83 19.14 -9.01 -14.69
N ASN A 84 18.90 -9.27 -13.39
CA ASN A 84 17.63 -9.86 -12.94
C ASN A 84 16.53 -8.82 -12.65
N SER A 85 16.32 -7.88 -13.58
CA SER A 85 15.24 -6.87 -13.53
C SER A 85 13.86 -7.52 -13.28
N TYR A 86 13.64 -8.72 -13.82
CA TYR A 86 12.42 -9.51 -13.61
C TYR A 86 12.24 -9.99 -12.17
N LYS A 87 13.33 -10.40 -11.48
CA LYS A 87 13.23 -10.83 -10.06
C LYS A 87 12.93 -9.66 -9.13
N GLN A 88 13.46 -8.47 -9.43
CA GLN A 88 13.17 -7.26 -8.67
C GLN A 88 11.70 -6.85 -8.79
N VAL A 89 11.14 -6.90 -10.00
CA VAL A 89 9.72 -6.62 -10.23
C VAL A 89 8.83 -7.71 -9.61
N GLY A 90 9.22 -8.98 -9.72
CA GLY A 90 8.48 -10.09 -9.10
C GLY A 90 8.42 -9.99 -7.58
N LEU A 91 9.51 -9.60 -6.93
CA LEU A 91 9.54 -9.38 -5.49
C LEU A 91 8.75 -8.14 -5.08
N ALA A 92 8.80 -7.05 -5.86
CA ALA A 92 7.97 -5.87 -5.63
C ALA A 92 6.47 -6.21 -5.75
N LEU A 93 6.09 -7.03 -6.72
CA LEU A 93 4.71 -7.50 -6.90
C LEU A 93 4.24 -8.40 -5.75
N LEU A 94 5.13 -9.27 -5.24
CA LEU A 94 4.86 -10.08 -4.05
C LEU A 94 4.69 -9.21 -2.80
N MET A 95 5.53 -8.19 -2.62
CA MET A 95 5.39 -7.23 -1.51
C MET A 95 4.10 -6.42 -1.62
N ALA A 96 3.72 -5.98 -2.81
CA ALA A 96 2.45 -5.29 -3.05
C ALA A 96 1.25 -6.21 -2.75
N PHE A 97 1.33 -7.49 -3.12
CA PHE A 97 0.29 -8.48 -2.78
C PHE A 97 0.17 -8.72 -1.27
N LEU A 98 1.30 -8.84 -0.56
CA LEU A 98 1.30 -8.95 0.90
C LEU A 98 0.77 -7.68 1.57
N ALA A 99 1.14 -6.50 1.06
CA ALA A 99 0.62 -5.23 1.53
C ALA A 99 -0.89 -5.14 1.31
N PHE A 100 -1.40 -5.55 0.15
CA PHE A 100 -2.82 -5.66 -0.13
C PHE A 100 -3.53 -6.51 0.92
N LEU A 101 -3.03 -7.71 1.21
CA LEU A 101 -3.62 -8.60 2.23
C LEU A 101 -3.55 -7.99 3.64
N GLY A 102 -2.45 -7.33 3.99
CA GLY A 102 -2.28 -6.68 5.29
C GLY A 102 -3.24 -5.51 5.49
N ILE A 103 -3.43 -4.69 4.46
CA ILE A 103 -4.37 -3.56 4.47
C ILE A 103 -5.81 -4.06 4.49
N LEU A 104 -6.09 -5.11 3.70
CA LEU A 104 -7.40 -5.76 3.70
C LEU A 104 -7.74 -6.24 5.11
N TRP A 105 -6.83 -6.96 5.77
CA TRP A 105 -6.99 -7.39 7.15
C TRP A 105 -7.17 -6.21 8.11
N ALA A 106 -6.41 -5.14 7.95
CA ALA A 106 -6.54 -3.96 8.81
C ALA A 106 -7.91 -3.28 8.71
N LEU A 107 -8.49 -3.25 7.50
CA LEU A 107 -9.80 -2.64 7.26
C LEU A 107 -10.98 -3.54 7.64
N THR A 108 -10.81 -4.87 7.58
CA THR A 108 -11.87 -5.84 7.86
C THR A 108 -11.77 -6.46 9.26
N GLY A 109 -10.61 -6.32 9.92
CA GLY A 109 -10.25 -7.01 11.15
C GLY A 109 -10.08 -8.53 11.01
N THR A 110 -10.25 -9.09 9.82
CA THR A 110 -10.31 -10.55 9.59
C THR A 110 -9.69 -10.94 8.25
N PHE A 111 -8.97 -12.07 8.23
CA PHE A 111 -8.50 -12.67 6.97
C PHE A 111 -9.63 -13.51 6.37
N THR A 112 -10.54 -12.85 5.66
CA THR A 112 -11.49 -13.54 4.78
C THR A 112 -11.01 -13.43 3.34
N LEU A 113 -10.68 -14.57 2.73
CA LEU A 113 -10.38 -14.67 1.30
C LEU A 113 -11.67 -14.78 0.45
N SER A 114 -12.84 -14.72 1.09
CA SER A 114 -14.12 -14.60 0.41
C SER A 114 -14.30 -13.17 -0.09
N LEU A 115 -13.70 -12.88 -1.26
CA LEU A 115 -13.77 -11.55 -1.89
C LEU A 115 -15.21 -11.11 -2.20
N GLY A 116 -16.13 -12.06 -2.41
CA GLY A 116 -17.54 -11.78 -2.68
C GLY A 116 -18.34 -11.26 -1.47
N THR A 117 -17.80 -11.39 -0.26
CA THR A 117 -18.46 -10.91 0.98
C THR A 117 -17.89 -9.59 1.49
N LEU A 118 -16.84 -9.09 0.85
CA LEU A 118 -16.18 -7.85 1.24
C LEU A 118 -16.85 -6.64 0.57
N SER A 119 -16.87 -5.51 1.28
CA SER A 119 -17.32 -4.26 0.69
C SER A 119 -16.43 -3.90 -0.50
N PRO A 120 -17.00 -3.58 -1.68
CA PRO A 120 -16.21 -3.16 -2.84
C PRO A 120 -15.29 -1.96 -2.55
N GLY A 121 -15.71 -1.04 -1.68
CA GLY A 121 -14.89 0.11 -1.26
C GLY A 121 -13.59 -0.33 -0.56
N VAL A 122 -13.68 -1.34 0.32
CA VAL A 122 -12.53 -1.91 1.03
C VAL A 122 -11.55 -2.56 0.07
N LEU A 123 -12.06 -3.30 -0.92
CA LEU A 123 -11.22 -3.92 -1.95
C LEU A 123 -10.50 -2.87 -2.80
N ILE A 124 -11.22 -1.85 -3.25
CA ILE A 124 -10.66 -0.78 -4.09
C ILE A 124 -9.59 0.01 -3.33
N VAL A 125 -9.89 0.48 -2.11
CA VAL A 125 -8.93 1.26 -1.31
C VAL A 125 -7.69 0.43 -0.95
N SER A 126 -7.86 -0.83 -0.55
CA SER A 126 -6.73 -1.72 -0.27
C SER A 126 -5.85 -1.93 -1.50
N ALA A 127 -6.48 -2.10 -2.68
CA ALA A 127 -5.75 -2.26 -3.93
C ALA A 127 -5.03 -0.97 -4.34
N LEU A 128 -5.65 0.20 -4.17
CA LEU A 128 -5.01 1.49 -4.46
C LEU A 128 -3.79 1.73 -3.58
N TYR A 129 -3.87 1.46 -2.27
CA TYR A 129 -2.72 1.57 -1.37
C TYR A 129 -1.61 0.56 -1.70
N ALA A 130 -1.95 -0.67 -2.05
CA ALA A 130 -0.98 -1.68 -2.45
C ALA A 130 -0.27 -1.33 -3.76
N ILE A 131 -1.02 -0.80 -4.73
CA ILE A 131 -0.48 -0.32 -6.01
C ILE A 131 0.42 0.88 -5.80
N TYR A 132 0.08 1.78 -4.85
CA TYR A 132 0.92 2.93 -4.50
C TYR A 132 2.32 2.49 -4.07
N ILE A 133 2.45 1.48 -3.21
CA ILE A 133 3.75 0.91 -2.80
C ILE A 133 4.54 0.35 -3.99
N LEU A 134 3.85 -0.11 -5.04
CA LEU A 134 4.47 -0.65 -6.25
C LEU A 134 4.91 0.44 -7.24
N ALA A 135 4.42 1.67 -7.07
CA ALA A 135 4.68 2.76 -7.99
C ALA A 135 6.20 3.03 -8.13
N PRO A 136 6.64 3.47 -9.31
CA PRO A 136 8.03 3.87 -9.49
C PRO A 136 8.28 5.18 -8.74
N GLU A 137 9.38 5.24 -7.99
CA GLU A 137 9.85 6.46 -7.32
C GLU A 137 8.86 7.04 -6.28
N THR A 138 7.98 6.19 -5.72
CA THR A 138 7.23 6.49 -4.48
C THR A 138 8.11 6.24 -3.27
N GLY A 139 8.21 7.24 -2.39
CA GLY A 139 9.08 7.22 -1.21
C GLY A 139 9.48 8.62 -0.73
N ASP A 140 9.35 9.64 -1.58
CA ASP A 140 9.69 11.02 -1.25
C ASP A 140 8.56 11.79 -0.54
N ASP A 141 7.29 11.50 -0.87
CA ASP A 141 6.11 12.25 -0.40
C ASP A 141 5.11 11.35 0.33
N GLU A 142 4.54 11.80 1.47
CA GLU A 142 3.54 11.05 2.26
C GLU A 142 2.11 11.15 1.69
N LEU A 143 1.90 10.65 0.47
CA LEU A 143 0.63 10.80 -0.25
C LEU A 143 -0.54 10.05 0.41
N ILE A 144 -0.31 8.86 0.96
CA ILE A 144 -1.38 8.08 1.63
C ILE A 144 -1.80 8.77 2.93
N LEU A 145 -0.84 9.36 3.65
CA LEU A 145 -1.12 10.17 4.82
C LEU A 145 -1.99 11.39 4.47
N PHE A 146 -1.68 12.10 3.38
CA PHE A 146 -2.50 13.23 2.93
C PHE A 146 -3.91 12.82 2.53
N PHE A 147 -4.08 11.69 1.83
CA PHE A 147 -5.40 11.15 1.52
C PHE A 147 -6.18 10.79 2.79
N TRP A 148 -5.52 10.17 3.76
CA TRP A 148 -6.14 9.82 5.04
C TRP A 148 -6.60 11.06 5.83
N ILE A 149 -5.75 12.10 5.91
CA ILE A 149 -6.11 13.37 6.56
C ILE A 149 -7.30 14.02 5.84
N GLY A 150 -7.26 14.09 4.51
CA GLY A 150 -8.34 14.65 3.71
C GLY A 150 -9.67 13.92 3.92
N ALA A 151 -9.65 12.58 3.94
CA ALA A 151 -10.83 11.77 4.20
C ALA A 151 -11.34 11.91 5.65
N THR A 152 -10.43 12.03 6.61
CA THR A 152 -10.78 12.27 8.02
C THR A 152 -11.46 13.63 8.18
N ILE A 153 -10.96 14.68 7.53
CA ILE A 153 -11.60 16.01 7.52
C ILE A 153 -12.98 15.93 6.84
N ALA A 154 -13.07 15.26 5.68
CA ALA A 154 -14.32 15.11 4.94
C ALA A 154 -15.40 14.34 5.71
N THR A 155 -15.00 13.45 6.62
CA THR A 155 -15.91 12.68 7.50
C THR A 155 -16.08 13.31 8.88
N GLY A 156 -15.51 14.49 9.12
CA GLY A 156 -15.59 15.18 10.41
C GLY A 156 -14.92 14.43 11.56
N GLY A 157 -13.96 13.54 11.28
CA GLY A 157 -13.24 12.77 12.28
C GLY A 157 -14.00 11.57 12.86
N GLN A 158 -15.17 11.23 12.33
CA GLN A 158 -16.05 10.18 12.87
C GLN A 158 -15.43 8.77 12.83
N TYR A 159 -14.45 8.54 11.96
CA TYR A 159 -13.87 7.21 11.72
C TYR A 159 -12.41 7.08 12.18
N ILE A 160 -11.91 8.04 12.97
CA ILE A 160 -10.53 8.00 13.44
C ILE A 160 -10.32 6.74 14.28
N MET A 161 -9.45 5.85 13.81
CA MET A 161 -8.99 4.66 14.52
C MET A 161 -7.45 4.72 14.57
N LEU A 162 -6.85 4.46 15.73
CA LEU A 162 -5.39 4.49 15.85
C LEU A 162 -4.80 3.12 15.51
N LEU A 163 -5.35 2.07 16.11
CA LEU A 163 -4.91 0.68 15.97
C LEU A 163 -6.03 -0.19 15.39
N PRO A 164 -5.71 -1.10 14.45
CA PRO A 164 -6.67 -2.09 13.98
C PRO A 164 -7.14 -2.99 15.14
N PRO A 165 -8.30 -3.64 15.00
CA PRO A 165 -8.72 -4.67 15.95
C PRO A 165 -7.69 -5.81 15.94
N ILE A 166 -7.14 -6.14 17.11
CA ILE A 166 -6.18 -7.23 17.27
C ILE A 166 -6.95 -8.45 17.79
N PRO A 167 -6.99 -9.56 17.04
CA PRO A 167 -7.65 -10.77 17.48
C PRO A 167 -7.17 -11.21 18.87
N GLY A 168 -8.11 -11.39 19.80
CA GLY A 168 -7.81 -11.82 21.17
C GLY A 168 -7.45 -10.70 22.15
N LEU A 169 -7.43 -9.43 21.72
CA LEU A 169 -7.35 -8.28 22.63
C LEU A 169 -8.71 -7.58 22.76
N PRO A 170 -9.02 -7.02 23.94
CA PRO A 170 -10.23 -6.23 24.12
C PRO A 170 -10.15 -4.94 23.30
N GLU A 171 -11.27 -4.60 22.65
CA GLU A 171 -11.42 -3.33 21.94
C GLU A 171 -11.51 -2.17 22.95
N MET A 172 -10.84 -1.07 22.64
CA MET A 172 -10.84 0.17 23.42
C MET A 172 -11.01 1.34 22.45
N PRO A 173 -11.46 2.53 22.90
CA PRO A 173 -11.54 3.70 22.03
C PRO A 173 -10.20 3.95 21.30
N GLY A 174 -10.23 3.96 19.97
CA GLY A 174 -9.03 4.06 19.13
C GLY A 174 -8.27 2.75 18.86
N VAL A 175 -8.65 1.62 19.49
CA VAL A 175 -8.08 0.28 19.30
C VAL A 175 -9.20 -0.69 18.92
N GLY A 176 -9.35 -0.97 17.63
CA GLY A 176 -10.47 -1.77 17.10
C GLY A 176 -11.81 -1.02 17.03
N THR A 177 -11.94 0.13 17.70
CA THR A 177 -13.10 1.04 17.63
C THR A 177 -12.66 2.47 17.30
N THR A 178 -13.62 3.33 16.95
CA THR A 178 -13.36 4.75 16.69
C THR A 178 -12.93 5.47 17.97
N LEU A 179 -12.19 6.55 17.80
CA LEU A 179 -11.67 7.36 18.91
C LEU A 179 -12.77 8.24 19.56
N PHE A 180 -13.82 8.53 18.79
CA PHE A 180 -14.98 9.32 19.19
C PHE A 180 -16.27 8.55 18.93
#